data_AF-A0A9D4E989-F1
#
_entry.id   AF-A0A9D4E989-F1
#
_cell.length_a   1.000
_cell.length_b   1.000
_cell.length_c   1.000
_cell.angle_alpha   90.00
_cell.angle_beta   90.00
_cell.angle_gamma   90.00
#
_symmetry.space_group_name_H-M   'P 1'
#
loop_
_entity.id
_entity.type
_entity.pdbx_description
1 polymer ?
#
loop_
_entity_poly.entity_id
_entity_poly.type
_entity_poly.pdbx_seq_one_letter_code
_entity_poly.pdbx_strand_id
1 'polypeptide(L)'
;MRWTWRSGYDVLLATDPNIQTMRWTWRSGYDVLLATGPNIQTMRWTWRSGYDVLLATGPNIQTMRWTWRSGYDVLLATGPNIQTMRWTWRSGYDVLLATGPNIQTMRWTWRSGYDVLLANGPNIQTMRWTWRSGYDVLLANGPNIQTMRWTWRSGYDVLLANGPNIQTMRWTWRSGYDVLLATGRSWV
;
A
#
# COMPACT_ATOMS: atom_id res chain seq x y z
N MET A 1 -15.46 2.59 -16.21
CA MET A 1 -14.62 1.91 -17.22
C MET A 1 -14.03 0.62 -16.66
N ARG A 2 -13.95 -0.43 -17.47
CA ARG A 2 -13.34 -1.72 -17.10
C ARG A 2 -12.43 -2.19 -18.23
N TRP A 3 -11.20 -2.53 -17.89
CA TRP A 3 -10.19 -3.05 -18.80
C TRP A 3 -9.78 -4.43 -18.35
N THR A 4 -9.54 -5.33 -19.29
CA THR A 4 -9.06 -6.68 -18.98
C THR A 4 -8.08 -7.14 -20.04
N TRP A 5 -6.86 -7.43 -19.61
CA TRP A 5 -5.77 -7.85 -20.48
C TRP A 5 -5.27 -9.23 -20.07
N ARG A 6 -4.77 -9.97 -21.05
CA ARG A 6 -4.34 -11.36 -20.86
C ARG A 6 -2.83 -11.48 -20.68
N SER A 7 -2.06 -10.76 -21.47
CA SER A 7 -0.60 -10.77 -21.47
C SER A 7 -0.12 -9.53 -22.22
N GLY A 8 0.95 -8.89 -21.78
CA GLY A 8 1.47 -7.73 -22.50
C GLY A 8 2.48 -6.90 -21.74
N TYR A 9 2.92 -5.85 -22.42
CA TYR A 9 3.55 -4.69 -21.85
C TYR A 9 2.65 -3.51 -22.18
N ASP A 10 1.99 -2.92 -21.20
CA ASP A 10 1.09 -1.81 -21.46
C ASP A 10 1.44 -0.61 -20.57
N VAL A 11 1.35 0.57 -21.19
CA VAL A 11 1.55 1.85 -20.53
C VAL A 11 0.25 2.64 -20.64
N LEU A 12 -0.29 3.05 -19.51
CA LEU A 12 -1.44 3.94 -19.48
C LEU A 12 -1.05 5.29 -18.84
N LEU A 13 -1.48 6.36 -19.49
CA LEU A 13 -1.45 7.71 -18.94
C LEU A 13 -2.88 8.21 -18.70
N ALA A 14 -3.15 8.69 -17.49
CA ALA A 14 -4.43 9.30 -17.13
C ALA A 14 -4.21 10.63 -16.39
N THR A 15 -4.71 11.72 -16.95
CA THR A 15 -4.56 13.08 -16.39
C THR A 15 -5.94 13.70 -16.13
N ASP A 16 -6.20 14.10 -14.89
CA ASP A 16 -7.42 14.72 -14.38
C ASP A 16 -8.78 14.07 -14.72
N PRO A 17 -8.91 12.73 -14.79
CA PRO A 17 -10.20 12.15 -15.09
C PRO A 17 -11.15 12.19 -13.88
N ASN A 18 -12.40 12.61 -14.12
CA ASN A 18 -13.50 12.41 -13.18
C ASN A 18 -14.19 11.07 -13.47
N ILE A 19 -13.89 10.04 -12.67
CA ILE A 19 -14.36 8.67 -12.94
C ILE A 19 -15.11 8.09 -11.74
N GLN A 20 -16.36 7.68 -11.96
CA GLN A 20 -17.12 6.96 -10.93
C GLN A 20 -16.50 5.60 -10.61
N THR A 21 -16.13 4.81 -11.62
CA THR A 21 -15.53 3.50 -11.39
C THR A 21 -14.48 3.18 -12.45
N MET A 22 -13.29 2.82 -11.97
CA MET A 22 -12.17 2.36 -12.76
C MET A 22 -11.80 0.94 -12.28
N ARG A 23 -11.79 -0.02 -13.20
CA ARG A 23 -11.39 -1.41 -12.91
C ARG A 23 -10.40 -1.94 -13.92
N TRP A 24 -9.29 -2.45 -13.43
CA TRP A 24 -8.24 -3.06 -14.22
C TRP A 24 -8.05 -4.50 -13.77
N THR A 25 -7.94 -5.39 -14.74
CA THR A 25 -7.64 -6.79 -14.47
C THR A 25 -6.64 -7.32 -15.46
N TRP A 26 -5.57 -7.89 -14.95
CA TRP A 26 -4.53 -8.49 -15.77
C TRP A 26 -4.18 -9.87 -15.28
N ARG A 27 -3.71 -10.69 -16.22
CA ARG A 27 -3.33 -12.06 -15.93
C ARG A 27 -1.82 -12.22 -15.89
N SER A 28 -1.09 -11.70 -16.86
CA SER A 28 0.38 -11.74 -16.90
C SER A 28 0.92 -10.49 -17.57
N GLY A 29 2.08 -9.96 -17.19
CA GLY A 29 2.66 -8.83 -17.93
C GLY A 29 3.64 -7.98 -17.15
N TYR A 30 4.08 -6.90 -17.80
CA TYR A 30 4.81 -5.81 -17.18
C TYR A 30 4.06 -4.52 -17.49
N ASP A 31 3.52 -3.84 -16.49
CA ASP A 31 2.58 -2.77 -16.78
C ASP A 31 2.85 -1.52 -15.97
N VAL A 32 2.73 -0.37 -16.64
CA VAL A 32 3.02 0.94 -16.07
C VAL A 32 1.77 1.81 -16.15
N LEU A 33 1.27 2.24 -15.00
CA LEU A 33 0.26 3.30 -14.92
C LEU A 33 0.89 4.59 -14.43
N LEU A 34 0.64 5.67 -15.15
CA LEU A 34 0.91 7.04 -14.72
C LEU A 34 -0.42 7.77 -14.55
N ALA A 35 -0.73 8.19 -13.33
CA ALA A 35 -1.97 8.91 -13.01
C ALA A 35 -1.68 10.25 -12.30
N THR A 36 -2.20 11.34 -12.84
CA THR A 36 -2.06 12.71 -12.28
C THR A 36 -3.43 13.33 -12.06
N GLY A 37 -3.70 13.76 -10.82
CA GLY A 37 -4.92 14.50 -10.44
C GLY A 37 -6.29 13.79 -10.59
N PRO A 38 -6.43 12.45 -10.68
CA PRO A 38 -7.74 11.86 -10.93
C PRO A 38 -8.68 12.00 -9.71
N ASN A 39 -9.95 12.30 -9.95
CA ASN A 39 -11.01 12.17 -8.95
C ASN A 39 -11.79 10.88 -9.21
N ILE A 40 -11.59 9.87 -8.36
CA ILE A 40 -12.14 8.53 -8.59
C ILE A 40 -12.94 8.06 -7.38
N GLN A 41 -14.23 7.75 -7.58
CA GLN A 41 -15.01 7.18 -6.47
C GLN A 41 -14.52 5.76 -6.15
N THR A 42 -14.40 4.89 -7.15
CA THR A 42 -13.90 3.52 -6.94
C THR A 42 -12.84 3.14 -7.95
N MET A 43 -11.65 2.81 -7.45
CA MET A 43 -10.54 2.26 -8.20
C MET A 43 -10.28 0.82 -7.75
N ARG A 44 -10.22 -0.12 -8.70
CA ARG A 44 -9.84 -1.51 -8.42
C ARG A 44 -8.80 -2.02 -9.42
N TRP A 45 -7.72 -2.54 -8.88
CA TRP A 45 -6.64 -3.20 -9.61
C TRP A 45 -6.60 -4.65 -9.20
N THR A 46 -6.57 -5.54 -10.17
CA THR A 46 -6.43 -6.97 -9.92
C THR A 46 -5.44 -7.58 -10.86
N TRP A 47 -4.38 -8.13 -10.30
CA TRP A 47 -3.37 -8.81 -11.05
C TRP A 47 -3.23 -10.25 -10.64
N ARG A 48 -2.75 -11.07 -11.58
CA ARG A 48 -2.39 -12.45 -11.27
C ARG A 48 -0.90 -12.65 -11.25
N SER A 49 -0.16 -12.30 -12.30
CA SER A 49 1.30 -12.46 -12.30
C SER A 49 2.06 -11.38 -13.06
N GLY A 50 3.21 -10.89 -12.61
CA GLY A 50 3.96 -9.91 -13.42
C GLY A 50 4.86 -8.98 -12.63
N TYR A 51 5.18 -7.87 -13.27
CA TYR A 51 5.91 -6.75 -12.67
C TYR A 51 5.19 -5.44 -12.97
N ASP A 52 4.64 -4.77 -11.96
CA ASP A 52 3.90 -3.54 -12.22
C ASP A 52 4.50 -2.32 -11.54
N VAL A 53 4.36 -1.19 -12.21
CA VAL A 53 4.70 0.12 -11.66
C VAL A 53 3.49 1.04 -11.74
N LEU A 54 3.01 1.49 -10.59
CA LEU A 54 2.07 2.61 -10.53
C LEU A 54 2.79 3.85 -10.03
N LEU A 55 2.70 4.94 -10.80
CA LEU A 55 2.96 6.29 -10.34
C LEU A 55 1.65 7.08 -10.24
N ALA A 56 1.28 7.51 -9.04
CA ALA A 56 0.10 8.34 -8.81
C ALA A 56 0.45 9.64 -8.09
N THR A 57 0.09 10.78 -8.67
CA THR A 57 0.32 12.11 -8.06
C THR A 57 -0.99 12.86 -7.88
N GLY A 58 -1.28 13.28 -6.64
CA GLY A 58 -2.47 14.06 -6.28
C GLY A 58 -3.85 13.43 -6.53
N PRO A 59 -4.05 12.10 -6.50
CA PRO A 59 -5.38 11.55 -6.74
C PRO A 59 -6.31 11.76 -5.53
N ASN A 60 -7.57 12.09 -5.77
CA ASN A 60 -8.64 12.03 -4.75
C ASN A 60 -9.48 10.78 -4.98
N ILE A 61 -9.37 9.80 -4.08
CA ILE A 61 -9.99 8.48 -4.28
C ILE A 61 -10.84 8.10 -3.07
N GLN A 62 -12.14 7.85 -3.25
CA GLN A 62 -12.95 7.39 -2.11
C GLN A 62 -12.56 5.95 -1.74
N THR A 63 -12.54 5.04 -2.71
CA THR A 63 -12.14 3.64 -2.47
C THR A 63 -11.11 3.17 -3.47
N MET A 64 -9.96 2.76 -2.95
CA MET A 64 -8.89 2.12 -3.70
C MET A 64 -8.72 0.67 -3.23
N ARG A 65 -8.72 -0.28 -4.18
CA ARG A 65 -8.44 -1.69 -3.90
C ARG A 65 -7.41 -2.25 -4.86
N TRP A 66 -6.34 -2.78 -4.31
CA TRP A 66 -5.27 -3.48 -5.00
C TRP A 66 -5.30 -4.94 -4.60
N THR A 67 -5.30 -5.83 -5.58
CA THR A 67 -5.26 -7.26 -5.33
C THR A 67 -4.31 -7.91 -6.28
N TRP A 68 -3.29 -8.55 -5.73
CA TRP A 68 -2.30 -9.25 -6.51
C TRP A 68 -2.16 -10.69 -6.06
N ARG A 69 -1.66 -11.54 -6.96
CA ARG A 69 -1.37 -12.93 -6.64
C ARG A 69 0.12 -13.25 -6.60
N SER A 70 0.90 -13.01 -7.64
CA SER A 70 2.32 -13.40 -7.70
C SER A 70 3.18 -12.42 -8.47
N GLY A 71 4.24 -11.81 -7.95
CA GLY A 71 5.05 -10.90 -8.80
C GLY A 71 5.91 -9.91 -8.05
N TYR A 72 6.28 -8.83 -8.73
CA TYR A 72 7.03 -7.73 -8.16
C TYR A 72 6.34 -6.40 -8.45
N ASP A 73 5.90 -5.66 -7.43
CA ASP A 73 5.25 -4.38 -7.67
C ASP A 73 5.97 -3.20 -7.03
N VAL A 74 5.89 -2.07 -7.74
CA VAL A 74 6.30 -0.77 -7.23
C VAL A 74 5.13 0.19 -7.33
N LEU A 75 4.64 0.64 -6.17
CA LEU A 75 3.76 1.80 -6.12
C LEU A 75 4.54 3.01 -5.62
N LEU A 76 4.52 4.08 -6.41
CA LEU A 76 4.90 5.42 -5.99
C LEU A 76 3.66 6.32 -5.95
N ALA A 77 3.31 6.80 -4.76
CA ALA A 77 2.17 7.69 -4.55
C ALA A 77 2.58 8.99 -3.85
N THR A 78 2.27 10.14 -4.45
CA THR A 78 2.58 11.46 -3.88
C THR A 78 1.30 12.28 -3.67
N GLY A 79 1.06 12.71 -2.44
CA GLY A 79 -0.09 13.55 -2.04
C GLY A 79 -1.49 12.97 -2.30
N PRO A 80 -1.76 11.66 -2.23
CA PRO A 80 -3.11 11.16 -2.45
C PRO A 80 -4.02 11.46 -1.25
N ASN A 81 -5.28 11.83 -1.52
CA ASN A 81 -6.33 11.85 -0.49
C ASN A 81 -7.24 10.64 -0.70
N ILE A 82 -7.21 9.69 0.24
CA ILE A 82 -7.91 8.40 0.08
C ILE A 82 -8.78 8.09 1.29
N GLN A 83 -10.09 7.92 1.12
CA GLN A 83 -10.92 7.53 2.28
C GLN A 83 -10.62 6.08 2.69
N THR A 84 -10.66 5.14 1.75
CA THR A 84 -10.38 3.73 2.02
C THR A 84 -9.37 3.17 1.03
N MET A 85 -8.25 2.71 1.56
CA MET A 85 -7.23 1.99 0.82
C MET A 85 -7.14 0.54 1.31
N ARG A 86 -7.20 -0.42 0.37
CA ARG A 86 -7.01 -1.84 0.67
C ARG A 86 -6.00 -2.47 -0.29
N TRP A 87 -4.95 -3.03 0.28
CA TRP A 87 -3.92 -3.79 -0.42
C TRP A 87 -4.03 -5.24 0.01
N THR A 88 -4.05 -6.13 -0.97
CA THR A 88 -4.07 -7.56 -0.72
C THR A 88 -3.15 -8.25 -1.68
N TRP A 89 -2.15 -8.90 -1.12
CA TRP A 89 -1.18 -9.64 -1.88
C TRP A 89 -1.10 -11.09 -1.43
N ARG A 90 -0.66 -11.97 -2.33
CA ARG A 90 -0.49 -13.38 -1.99
C ARG A 90 0.96 -13.84 -1.97
N SER A 91 1.76 -13.55 -2.98
CA SER A 91 3.16 -14.02 -3.10
C SER A 91 3.99 -13.04 -3.91
N GLY A 92 5.18 -12.63 -3.50
CA GLY A 92 6.00 -11.74 -4.33
C GLY A 92 6.92 -10.82 -3.57
N TYR A 93 7.33 -9.74 -4.23
CA TYR A 93 8.13 -8.68 -3.65
C TYR A 93 7.50 -7.31 -3.94
N ASP A 94 7.14 -6.56 -2.91
CA ASP A 94 6.52 -5.26 -3.13
C ASP A 94 7.29 -4.10 -2.53
N VAL A 95 7.27 -2.99 -3.23
CA VAL A 95 7.75 -1.70 -2.75
C VAL A 95 6.62 -0.69 -2.86
N LEU A 96 6.16 -0.18 -1.71
CA LEU A 96 5.35 1.02 -1.68
C LEU A 96 6.20 2.19 -1.19
N LEU A 97 6.29 3.24 -1.99
CA LEU A 97 6.77 4.55 -1.59
C LEU A 97 5.61 5.54 -1.60
N ALA A 98 5.24 6.05 -0.42
CA ALA A 98 4.16 7.02 -0.26
C ALA A 98 4.64 8.31 0.43
N THR A 99 4.41 9.46 -0.19
CA THR A 99 4.78 10.77 0.38
C THR A 99 3.54 11.65 0.57
N GLY A 100 3.33 12.12 1.79
CA GLY A 100 2.22 12.99 2.20
C GLY A 100 0.81 12.46 1.95
N PRO A 101 0.51 11.14 2.06
CA PRO A 101 -0.86 10.67 1.87
C PRO A 101 -1.75 11.04 3.06
N ASN A 102 -2.99 11.48 2.79
CA ASN A 102 -4.04 11.59 3.80
C ASN A 102 -5.03 10.44 3.62
N ILE A 103 -5.05 9.50 4.58
CA ILE A 103 -5.84 8.27 4.45
C ILE A 103 -6.71 8.04 5.68
N GLN A 104 -8.04 7.93 5.51
CA GLN A 104 -8.89 7.63 6.67
C GLN A 104 -8.67 6.17 7.13
N THR A 105 -8.80 5.22 6.20
CA THR A 105 -8.58 3.81 6.52
C THR A 105 -7.64 3.16 5.54
N MET A 106 -6.54 2.62 6.06
CA MET A 106 -5.57 1.82 5.34
C MET A 106 -5.60 0.37 5.85
N ARG A 107 -5.70 -0.58 4.93
CA ARG A 107 -5.58 -2.01 5.24
C ARG A 107 -4.61 -2.70 4.30
N TRP A 108 -3.60 -3.32 4.88
CA TRP A 108 -2.61 -4.14 4.21
C TRP A 108 -2.79 -5.58 4.62
N THR A 109 -2.85 -6.47 3.63
CA THR A 109 -2.94 -7.90 3.87
C THR A 109 -2.00 -8.63 2.95
N TRP A 110 -0.98 -9.21 3.53
CA TRP A 110 0.02 -9.99 2.84
C TRP A 110 -0.02 -11.44 3.27
N ARG A 111 0.29 -12.35 2.34
CA ARG A 111 0.37 -13.77 2.68
C ARG A 111 1.79 -14.32 2.68
N SER A 112 2.58 -14.11 1.64
CA SER A 112 3.94 -14.65 1.51
C SER A 112 4.81 -13.73 0.66
N GLY A 113 6.07 -13.50 1.01
CA GLY A 113 6.96 -12.67 0.18
C GLY A 113 7.88 -11.74 0.97
N TYR A 114 8.33 -10.69 0.30
CA TYR A 114 9.20 -9.65 0.85
C TYR A 114 8.61 -8.27 0.57
N ASP A 115 8.33 -7.48 1.59
CA ASP A 115 7.77 -6.14 1.40
C ASP A 115 8.64 -5.04 1.96
N VAL A 116 8.59 -3.92 1.28
CA VAL A 116 9.13 -2.66 1.78
C VAL A 116 8.05 -1.58 1.64
N LEU A 117 7.61 -1.04 2.78
CA LEU A 117 6.87 0.22 2.79
C LEU A 117 7.76 1.34 3.28
N LEU A 118 7.95 2.34 2.42
CA LEU A 118 8.51 3.64 2.76
C LEU A 118 7.39 4.69 2.78
N ALA A 119 7.14 5.30 3.94
CA ALA A 119 6.12 6.34 4.08
C ALA A 119 6.67 7.61 4.72
N ASN A 120 6.56 8.75 4.03
CA ASN A 120 7.00 10.05 4.55
C ASN A 120 5.80 10.98 4.78
N GLY A 121 5.61 11.42 6.02
CA GLY A 121 4.54 12.32 6.45
C GLY A 121 3.09 11.84 6.22
N PRO A 122 2.74 10.54 6.36
CA PRO A 122 1.37 10.12 6.18
C PRO A 122 0.48 10.56 7.36
N ASN A 123 -0.73 11.06 7.08
CA ASN A 123 -1.78 11.25 8.09
C ASN A 123 -2.82 10.14 7.92
N ILE A 124 -2.91 9.23 8.89
CA ILE A 124 -3.74 8.02 8.80
C ILE A 124 -4.64 7.86 10.03
N GLN A 125 -5.96 7.86 9.89
CA GLN A 125 -6.81 7.63 11.08
C GLN A 125 -6.68 6.18 11.55
N THR A 126 -6.90 5.21 10.67
CA THR A 126 -6.77 3.79 11.01
C THR A 126 -5.89 3.06 10.04
N MET A 127 -4.83 2.46 10.57
CA MET A 127 -3.94 1.58 9.85
C MET A 127 -4.06 0.14 10.37
N ARG A 128 -4.24 -0.82 9.47
CA ARG A 128 -4.23 -2.25 9.80
C ARG A 128 -3.30 -3.02 8.89
N TRP A 129 -2.33 -3.69 9.48
CA TRP A 129 -1.37 -4.56 8.81
C TRP A 129 -1.63 -5.99 9.23
N THR A 130 -1.69 -6.87 8.24
CA THR A 130 -1.85 -8.29 8.48
C THR A 130 -0.94 -9.06 7.56
N TRP A 131 0.01 -9.73 8.17
CA TRP A 131 0.97 -10.55 7.46
C TRP A 131 0.87 -12.00 7.89
N ARG A 132 1.15 -12.92 6.96
CA ARG A 132 1.16 -14.36 7.29
C ARG A 132 2.54 -14.99 7.29
N SER A 133 3.37 -14.75 6.28
CA SER A 133 4.70 -15.38 6.17
C SER A 133 5.64 -14.52 5.33
N GLY A 134 6.92 -14.39 5.67
CA GLY A 134 7.89 -13.68 4.81
C GLY A 134 8.77 -12.68 5.55
N TYR A 135 9.26 -11.67 4.82
CA TYR A 135 10.07 -10.59 5.36
C TYR A 135 9.37 -9.25 5.08
N ASP A 136 9.31 -8.35 6.05
CA ASP A 136 8.72 -7.02 5.87
C ASP A 136 9.65 -5.95 6.47
N VAL A 137 9.72 -4.81 5.79
CA VAL A 137 10.38 -3.61 6.26
C VAL A 137 9.42 -2.44 6.11
N LEU A 138 8.96 -1.91 7.25
CA LEU A 138 8.25 -0.65 7.32
C LEU A 138 9.17 0.45 7.82
N LEU A 139 9.40 1.44 6.96
CA LEU A 139 10.15 2.67 7.23
C LEU A 139 9.18 3.86 7.14
N ALA A 140 8.90 4.51 8.27
CA ALA A 140 7.99 5.63 8.33
C ALA A 140 8.62 6.87 8.98
N ASN A 141 8.64 8.01 8.28
CA ASN A 141 9.12 9.29 8.82
C ASN A 141 7.96 10.25 9.03
N GLY A 142 7.81 10.78 10.25
CA GLY A 142 6.76 11.70 10.66
C GLY A 142 5.31 11.21 10.48
N PRO A 143 4.97 9.91 10.65
CA PRO A 143 3.59 9.48 10.49
C PRO A 143 2.72 10.00 11.63
N ASN A 144 1.52 10.50 11.32
CA ASN A 144 0.49 10.80 12.31
C ASN A 144 -0.63 9.76 12.18
N ILE A 145 -0.75 8.87 13.16
CA ILE A 145 -1.66 7.71 13.10
C ILE A 145 -2.51 7.63 14.37
N GLN A 146 -3.83 7.73 14.24
CA GLN A 146 -4.69 7.60 15.44
C GLN A 146 -4.73 6.15 15.95
N THR A 147 -4.89 5.18 15.06
CA THR A 147 -4.91 3.77 15.46
C THR A 147 -4.10 2.92 14.51
N MET A 148 -3.12 2.22 15.04
CA MET A 148 -2.36 1.20 14.35
C MET A 148 -2.65 -0.18 14.91
N ARG A 149 -2.93 -1.15 14.03
CA ARG A 149 -3.01 -2.57 14.38
C ARG A 149 -2.09 -3.37 13.48
N TRP A 150 -1.14 -4.05 14.08
CA TRP A 150 -0.25 -4.97 13.40
C TRP A 150 -0.60 -6.40 13.80
N THR A 151 -0.64 -7.30 12.83
CA THR A 151 -0.85 -8.73 13.08
C THR A 151 0.05 -9.51 12.18
N TRP A 152 0.85 -10.37 12.78
CA TRP A 152 1.81 -11.18 12.07
C TRP A 152 1.74 -12.62 12.53
N ARG A 153 2.01 -13.54 11.60
CA ARG A 153 2.02 -14.98 11.91
C ARG A 153 3.41 -15.61 11.87
N SER A 154 4.17 -15.49 10.79
CA SER A 154 5.52 -16.08 10.72
C SER A 154 6.50 -15.28 9.87
N GLY A 155 7.80 -15.25 10.24
CA GLY A 155 8.85 -14.64 9.40
C GLY A 155 9.67 -13.58 10.12
N TYR A 156 10.17 -12.59 9.38
CA TYR A 156 11.02 -11.53 9.90
C TYR A 156 10.38 -10.16 9.62
N ASP A 157 10.32 -9.29 10.62
CA ASP A 157 9.73 -7.95 10.45
C ASP A 157 10.66 -6.88 11.03
N VAL A 158 10.73 -5.74 10.33
CA VAL A 158 11.51 -4.58 10.72
C VAL A 158 10.64 -3.33 10.61
N LEU A 159 10.24 -2.78 11.75
CA LEU A 159 9.56 -1.50 11.85
C LEU A 159 10.52 -0.41 12.34
N LEU A 160 10.81 0.54 11.47
CA LEU A 160 11.61 1.73 11.72
C LEU A 160 10.73 2.98 11.58
N ALA A 161 10.44 3.66 12.69
CA ALA A 161 9.64 4.88 12.69
C ALA A 161 10.41 6.08 13.28
N ASN A 162 10.53 7.17 12.55
CA ASN A 162 11.16 8.40 13.05
C ASN A 162 10.12 9.52 13.20
N GLY A 163 10.02 10.13 14.37
CA GLY A 163 9.02 11.14 14.73
C GLY A 163 7.56 10.69 14.62
N PRO A 164 7.17 9.42 14.91
CA PRO A 164 5.77 9.02 14.82
C PRO A 164 4.92 9.69 15.90
N ASN A 165 3.72 10.12 15.55
CA ASN A 165 2.65 10.44 16.50
C ASN A 165 1.58 9.36 16.39
N ILE A 166 1.59 8.39 17.31
CA ILE A 166 0.66 7.24 17.29
C ILE A 166 -0.15 7.22 18.58
N GLN A 167 -1.48 7.41 18.49
CA GLN A 167 -2.32 7.48 19.69
C GLN A 167 -2.66 6.10 20.28
N THR A 168 -2.75 5.08 19.43
CA THR A 168 -3.02 3.71 19.90
C THR A 168 -2.33 2.72 18.98
N MET A 169 -1.54 1.83 19.57
CA MET A 169 -0.90 0.73 18.87
C MET A 169 -1.32 -0.61 19.47
N ARG A 170 -1.63 -1.58 18.60
CA ARG A 170 -1.84 -2.97 19.00
C ARG A 170 -1.02 -3.89 18.13
N TRP A 171 -0.21 -4.72 18.77
CA TRP A 171 0.69 -5.64 18.11
C TRP A 171 0.28 -7.09 18.44
N THR A 172 0.38 -7.99 17.47
CA THR A 172 0.07 -9.42 17.66
C THR A 172 1.00 -10.24 16.79
N TRP A 173 1.78 -11.11 17.42
CA TRP A 173 2.78 -11.95 16.77
C TRP A 173 2.56 -13.42 17.13
N ARG A 174 2.92 -14.35 16.24
CA ARG A 174 2.89 -15.79 16.55
C ARG A 174 4.28 -16.42 16.57
N SER A 175 5.11 -16.27 15.53
CA SER A 175 6.47 -16.85 15.50
C SER A 175 7.42 -16.13 14.53
N GLY A 176 8.73 -16.19 14.78
CA GLY A 176 9.79 -15.57 13.97
C GLY A 176 10.53 -14.44 14.71
N TYR A 177 11.14 -13.49 13.98
CA TYR A 177 12.02 -12.46 14.54
C TYR A 177 11.59 -11.04 14.19
N ASP A 178 11.72 -10.14 15.16
CA ASP A 178 11.20 -8.78 15.05
C ASP A 178 12.19 -7.72 15.52
N VAL A 179 12.24 -6.64 14.76
CA VAL A 179 12.93 -5.41 15.15
C VAL A 179 11.93 -4.27 15.11
N LEU A 180 11.71 -3.65 16.28
CA LEU A 180 10.98 -2.39 16.40
C LEU A 180 11.95 -1.31 16.89
N LEU A 181 12.19 -0.30 16.06
CA LEU A 181 12.90 0.91 16.45
C LEU A 181 12.03 2.12 16.13
N ALA A 182 11.64 2.84 17.17
CA ALA A 182 11.04 4.16 17.00
C ALA A 182 11.82 5.21 17.75
N THR A 183 12.11 6.29 17.04
CA THR A 183 12.86 7.45 17.55
C THR A 183 11.99 8.70 17.36
N GLY A 184 12.02 9.65 18.29
CA GLY A 184 11.07 10.79 18.29
C GLY A 184 9.76 10.49 19.03
N ARG A 185 9.01 11.55 19.38
CA ARG A 185 8.19 11.65 20.60
C ARG A 185 6.87 10.84 20.62
N SER A 186 6.67 10.15 21.76
CA SER A 186 5.49 9.55 22.39
C SER A 186 4.71 8.44 21.66
N TRP A 187 4.88 7.23 22.20
CA TRP A 187 3.81 6.24 22.33
C TRP A 187 2.94 6.64 23.52
N VAL A 188 1.63 6.72 23.36
CA VAL A 188 0.68 6.83 24.49
C VAL A 188 -0.03 5.50 24.66
#